data_AF-A0A7S0NJK2-F1
#
_entry.id   AF-A0A7S0NJK2-F1
#
_cell.length_a   1.000
_cell.length_b   1.000
_cell.length_c   1.000
_cell.angle_alpha   90.00
_cell.angle_beta   90.00
_cell.angle_gamma   90.00
#
_symmetry.space_group_name_H-M   'P 1'
#
loop_
_entity.id
_entity.type
_entity.pdbx_description
1 polymer ?
#
loop_
_entity_poly.entity_id
_entity_poly.type
_entity_poly.pdbx_seq_one_letter_code
_entity_poly.pdbx_strand_id
1 'polypeptide(L)'
;AGAEARLREYRRMLPGGDLATSLGGRFWDAVVVTAANEGQAGVYRAQLDQLHSRGQLPGERTRYLVVPDPPGPRVGSGGATLHVMLRLQADVGPCWRRSRILLLHAGGYSERSPAHGTLGNAFAQLPMDAANMGAPATMLEAQLVYLQELPASLPPGVFISAADVVLQMPALAPLDETTAERASHGILALGHASTVAIGRSHGVFVCDRHELVELIRRGADDESRGKENRAEPMDKNQIETDARHAGVIECVRCLQKPSDAEMRAANAVLPTPAGMGLPGGGGGEWVL
;
A
#
# COMPACT_ATOMS: atom_id res chain seq x y z
N ALA A 1 -15.45 5.51 6.38
CA ALA A 1 -15.32 4.69 7.60
C ALA A 1 -14.18 3.66 7.45
N GLY A 2 -12.92 4.11 7.27
CA GLY A 2 -11.83 3.24 6.79
C GLY A 2 -10.98 2.56 7.87
N ALA A 3 -10.28 3.34 8.70
CA ALA A 3 -9.25 2.80 9.61
C ALA A 3 -9.81 1.85 10.69
N GLU A 4 -10.95 2.20 11.30
CA GLU A 4 -11.57 1.37 12.33
C GLU A 4 -12.09 0.04 11.77
N ALA A 5 -12.64 0.06 10.55
CA ALA A 5 -13.12 -1.15 9.87
C ALA A 5 -11.96 -2.09 9.54
N ARG A 6 -10.84 -1.55 9.01
CA ARG A 6 -9.62 -2.33 8.77
C ARG A 6 -9.04 -2.93 10.05
N LEU A 7 -9.04 -2.16 11.14
CA LEU A 7 -8.58 -2.65 12.44
C LEU A 7 -9.46 -3.78 12.97
N ARG A 8 -10.79 -3.67 12.85
CA ARG A 8 -11.72 -4.76 13.21
C ARG A 8 -11.46 -6.01 12.38
N GLU A 9 -11.34 -5.86 11.05
CA GLU A 9 -11.07 -6.99 10.16
C GLU A 9 -9.72 -7.65 10.44
N TYR A 10 -8.67 -6.85 10.70
CA TYR A 10 -7.36 -7.36 11.11
C TYR A 10 -7.44 -8.23 12.37
N ARG A 11 -8.15 -7.76 13.40
CA ARG A 11 -8.31 -8.49 14.67
C ARG A 11 -9.07 -9.81 14.53
N ARG A 12 -10.03 -9.88 13.60
CA ARG A 12 -10.74 -11.12 13.27
C ARG A 12 -9.82 -12.19 12.66
N MET A 13 -8.72 -11.78 12.01
CA MET A 13 -7.73 -12.67 11.42
C MET A 13 -6.60 -13.06 12.38
N LEU A 14 -6.50 -12.43 13.55
CA LEU A 14 -5.52 -12.80 14.58
C LEU A 14 -5.88 -14.14 15.25
N PRO A 15 -4.92 -14.82 15.88
CA PRO A 15 -5.19 -16.02 16.67
C PRO A 15 -6.35 -15.81 17.67
N GLY A 16 -7.33 -16.70 17.62
CA GLY A 16 -8.56 -16.61 18.43
C GLY A 16 -9.70 -15.81 17.79
N GLY A 17 -9.45 -15.10 16.69
CA GLY A 17 -10.49 -14.44 15.88
C GLY A 17 -11.27 -15.42 15.00
N ASP A 18 -12.46 -15.02 14.55
CA ASP A 18 -13.39 -15.84 13.76
C ASP A 18 -12.91 -16.11 12.32
N LEU A 19 -11.94 -15.33 11.81
CA LEU A 19 -11.33 -15.49 10.49
C LEU A 19 -9.91 -16.09 10.54
N ALA A 20 -9.40 -16.45 11.72
CA ALA A 20 -8.02 -16.91 11.91
C ALA A 20 -7.63 -18.11 11.03
N THR A 21 -8.60 -18.98 10.70
CA THR A 21 -8.42 -20.18 9.86
C THR A 21 -8.88 -19.99 8.41
N SER A 22 -9.38 -18.81 8.04
CA SER A 22 -9.99 -18.52 6.74
C SER A 22 -9.37 -17.28 6.09
N LEU A 23 -8.04 -17.31 5.93
CA LEU A 23 -7.25 -16.19 5.41
C LEU A 23 -7.21 -16.12 3.87
N GLY A 24 -7.63 -17.17 3.17
CA GLY A 24 -7.54 -17.27 1.71
C GLY A 24 -8.26 -16.14 0.99
N GLY A 25 -7.52 -15.39 0.16
CA GLY A 25 -8.06 -14.22 -0.57
C GLY A 25 -8.38 -13.01 0.32
N ARG A 26 -8.28 -13.14 1.65
CA ARG A 26 -8.51 -12.05 2.60
C ARG A 26 -7.22 -11.45 3.12
N PHE A 27 -6.17 -12.26 3.25
CA PHE A 27 -4.86 -11.83 3.74
C PHE A 27 -3.76 -12.15 2.73
N TRP A 28 -2.57 -11.65 2.99
CA TRP A 28 -1.37 -11.91 2.21
C TRP A 28 -0.97 -13.40 2.30
N ASP A 29 -0.62 -13.99 1.16
CA ASP A 29 -0.10 -15.35 1.10
C ASP A 29 1.31 -15.40 1.70
N ALA A 30 2.09 -14.34 1.51
CA ALA A 30 3.37 -14.12 2.17
C ALA A 30 3.61 -12.64 2.47
N VAL A 31 4.30 -12.36 3.57
CA VAL A 31 4.78 -11.03 3.97
C VAL A 31 6.30 -11.08 4.02
N VAL A 32 6.96 -10.37 3.10
CA VAL A 32 8.40 -10.34 2.96
C VAL A 32 8.93 -9.03 3.52
N VAL A 33 9.90 -9.09 4.43
CA VAL A 33 10.63 -7.94 4.96
C VAL A 33 12.08 -8.01 4.49
N THR A 34 12.55 -6.98 3.79
CA THR A 34 13.95 -6.93 3.34
C THR A 34 14.87 -6.40 4.44
N ALA A 35 16.10 -6.88 4.49
CA ALA A 35 17.11 -6.46 5.45
C ALA A 35 18.42 -6.08 4.74
N ALA A 36 19.21 -5.19 5.32
CA ALA A 36 20.48 -4.71 4.75
C ALA A 36 21.59 -5.76 4.76
N ASN A 37 21.47 -6.81 5.57
CA ASN A 37 22.41 -7.91 5.71
C ASN A 37 21.82 -9.00 6.61
N GLU A 38 22.53 -10.14 6.73
CA GLU A 38 22.13 -11.28 7.55
C GLU A 38 22.00 -10.96 9.05
N GLY A 39 22.83 -10.06 9.58
CA GLY A 39 22.75 -9.65 10.99
C GLY A 39 21.43 -8.94 11.30
N GLN A 40 21.04 -7.97 10.45
CA GLN A 40 19.74 -7.31 10.56
C GLN A 40 18.59 -8.29 10.31
N ALA A 41 18.74 -9.24 9.37
CA ALA A 41 17.74 -10.26 9.14
C ALA A 41 17.51 -11.14 10.38
N GLY A 42 18.56 -11.49 11.12
CA GLY A 42 18.46 -12.20 12.40
C GLY A 42 17.60 -11.45 13.43
N VAL A 43 17.80 -10.14 13.57
CA VAL A 43 16.99 -9.29 14.46
C VAL A 43 15.52 -9.28 14.02
N TYR A 44 15.25 -9.11 12.73
CA TYR A 44 13.89 -9.09 12.19
C TYR A 44 13.16 -10.44 12.38
N ARG A 45 13.87 -11.57 12.22
CA ARG A 45 13.30 -12.89 12.49
C ARG A 45 12.91 -13.03 13.97
N ALA A 46 13.76 -12.60 14.90
CA ALA A 46 13.47 -12.63 16.33
C ALA A 46 12.27 -11.74 16.71
N GLN A 47 12.16 -10.55 16.10
CA GLN A 47 11.00 -9.67 16.29
C GLN A 47 9.70 -10.34 15.79
N LEU A 48 9.74 -10.97 14.61
CA LEU A 48 8.59 -11.73 14.09
C LEU A 48 8.21 -12.90 15.01
N ASP A 49 9.19 -13.63 15.56
CA ASP A 49 8.94 -14.73 16.49
C ASP A 49 8.26 -14.22 17.77
N GLN A 50 8.72 -13.08 18.30
CA GLN A 50 8.10 -12.43 19.46
C GLN A 50 6.65 -12.03 19.19
N LEU A 51 6.37 -11.39 18.05
CA LEU A 51 5.00 -11.01 17.66
C LEU A 51 4.10 -12.24 17.50
N HIS A 52 4.59 -13.34 16.93
CA HIS A 52 3.83 -14.59 16.82
C HIS A 52 3.56 -15.23 18.18
N SER A 53 4.55 -15.27 19.07
CA SER A 53 4.38 -15.83 20.43
C SER A 53 3.29 -15.11 21.24
N ARG A 54 3.01 -13.85 20.89
CA ARG A 54 1.99 -13.00 21.51
C ARG A 54 0.66 -12.99 20.75
N GLY A 55 0.57 -13.69 19.62
CA GLY A 55 -0.63 -13.72 18.78
C GLY A 55 -0.94 -12.39 18.09
N GLN A 56 0.08 -11.59 17.77
CA GLN A 56 -0.10 -10.24 17.19
C GLN A 56 -0.15 -10.21 15.66
N LEU A 57 0.06 -11.36 15.00
CA LEU A 57 0.15 -11.47 13.55
C LEU A 57 -0.83 -12.53 13.00
N PRO A 58 -1.53 -12.27 11.89
CA PRO A 58 -2.40 -13.25 11.24
C PRO A 58 -1.65 -14.43 10.61
N GLY A 59 -2.22 -15.62 10.76
CA GLY A 59 -1.70 -16.82 10.12
C GLY A 59 -0.40 -17.37 10.74
N GLU A 60 0.26 -18.25 10.00
CA GLU A 60 1.42 -18.98 10.48
C GLU A 60 2.72 -18.19 10.33
N ARG A 61 3.68 -18.45 11.23
CA ARG A 61 5.02 -17.84 11.20
C ARG A 61 5.74 -18.01 9.87
N THR A 62 5.51 -19.12 9.17
CA THR A 62 6.08 -19.46 7.86
C THR A 62 5.67 -18.49 6.75
N ARG A 63 4.56 -17.75 6.91
CA ARG A 63 4.12 -16.70 5.96
C ARG A 63 5.02 -15.47 5.96
N TYR A 64 5.80 -15.28 7.03
CA TYR A 64 6.60 -14.07 7.24
C TYR A 64 8.07 -14.34 6.91
N LEU A 65 8.52 -13.85 5.77
CA LEU A 65 9.86 -14.08 5.25
C LEU A 65 10.75 -12.86 5.50
N VAL A 66 12.02 -13.12 5.83
CA VAL A 66 13.04 -12.07 5.94
C VAL A 66 14.14 -12.36 4.94
N VAL A 67 14.34 -11.44 3.99
CA VAL A 67 15.30 -11.58 2.90
C VAL A 67 16.39 -10.50 3.03
N PRO A 68 17.61 -10.86 3.42
CA PRO A 68 18.72 -9.92 3.45
C PRO A 68 19.24 -9.58 2.05
N ASP A 69 19.87 -8.43 1.91
CA ASP A 69 20.70 -8.10 0.76
C ASP A 69 21.82 -9.17 0.60
N PRO A 70 22.20 -9.50 -0.64
CA PRO A 70 23.34 -10.37 -0.91
C PRO A 70 24.63 -9.85 -0.26
N PRO A 71 25.62 -10.72 0.03
CA PRO A 71 26.92 -10.28 0.51
C PRO A 71 27.55 -9.24 -0.43
N GLY A 72 27.97 -8.10 0.14
CA GLY A 72 28.57 -7.01 -0.61
C GLY A 72 27.91 -5.66 -0.29
N PRO A 73 28.05 -4.67 -1.20
CA PRO A 73 27.38 -3.40 -1.08
C PRO A 73 25.85 -3.55 -1.11
N ARG A 74 25.14 -2.61 -0.49
CA ARG A 74 23.67 -2.58 -0.54
C ARG A 74 23.16 -2.52 -1.96
N VAL A 75 22.13 -3.31 -2.26
CA VAL A 75 21.56 -3.41 -3.61
C VAL A 75 20.48 -2.37 -3.89
N GLY A 76 20.07 -1.61 -2.88
CA GLY A 76 18.98 -0.63 -2.96
C GLY A 76 17.60 -1.30 -3.07
N SER A 77 16.53 -0.51 -3.06
CA SER A 77 15.15 -1.05 -3.08
C SER A 77 14.88 -1.90 -4.32
N GLY A 78 15.18 -1.39 -5.52
CA GLY A 78 14.97 -2.14 -6.77
C GLY A 78 15.78 -3.44 -6.84
N GLY A 79 17.05 -3.42 -6.40
CA GLY A 79 17.87 -4.61 -6.32
C GLY A 79 17.33 -5.63 -5.31
N ALA A 80 16.86 -5.15 -4.15
CA ALA A 80 16.24 -6.00 -3.13
C ALA A 80 14.92 -6.62 -3.63
N THR A 81 14.10 -5.88 -4.39
CA THR A 81 12.89 -6.40 -5.04
C THR A 81 13.22 -7.56 -5.97
N LEU A 82 14.20 -7.37 -6.87
CA LEU A 82 14.63 -8.41 -7.79
C LEU A 82 15.22 -9.62 -7.05
N HIS A 83 16.00 -9.37 -5.99
CA HIS A 83 16.57 -10.44 -5.17
C HIS A 83 15.49 -11.28 -4.49
N VAL A 84 14.45 -10.66 -3.93
CA VAL A 84 13.29 -11.36 -3.36
C VAL A 84 12.59 -12.21 -4.42
N MET A 85 12.33 -11.66 -5.61
CA MET A 85 11.66 -12.42 -6.69
C MET A 85 12.49 -13.61 -7.16
N LEU A 86 13.82 -13.45 -7.28
CA LEU A 86 14.73 -14.55 -7.59
C LEU A 86 14.72 -15.63 -6.49
N ARG A 87 14.67 -15.21 -5.22
CA ARG A 87 14.61 -16.14 -4.09
C ARG A 87 13.29 -16.92 -4.07
N LEU A 88 12.15 -16.25 -4.26
CA LEU A 88 10.84 -16.90 -4.38
C LEU A 88 10.82 -17.88 -5.56
N GLN A 89 11.37 -17.49 -6.71
CA GLN A 89 11.48 -18.36 -7.88
C GLN A 89 12.33 -19.61 -7.59
N ALA A 90 13.40 -19.49 -6.80
CA ALA A 90 14.26 -20.61 -6.43
C ALA A 90 13.60 -21.53 -5.38
N ASP A 91 12.94 -20.95 -4.38
CA ASP A 91 12.40 -21.70 -3.23
C ASP A 91 11.07 -22.41 -3.55
N VAL A 92 10.17 -21.76 -4.31
CA VAL A 92 8.83 -22.30 -4.60
C VAL A 92 8.51 -22.42 -6.09
N GLY A 93 9.44 -22.07 -6.98
CA GLY A 93 9.21 -22.14 -8.42
C GLY A 93 8.25 -21.06 -8.92
N PRO A 94 7.65 -21.20 -10.13
CA PRO A 94 6.83 -20.14 -10.73
C PRO A 94 5.49 -19.89 -10.02
N CYS A 95 5.11 -20.71 -9.02
CA CYS A 95 3.81 -20.61 -8.37
C CYS A 95 3.63 -19.32 -7.56
N TRP A 96 4.71 -18.68 -7.09
CA TRP A 96 4.64 -17.42 -6.34
C TRP A 96 3.98 -16.29 -7.15
N ARG A 97 4.01 -16.37 -8.48
CA ARG A 97 3.34 -15.41 -9.38
C ARG A 97 1.82 -15.41 -9.22
N ARG A 98 1.25 -16.50 -8.69
CA ARG A 98 -0.18 -16.64 -8.38
C ARG A 98 -0.52 -16.31 -6.93
N SER A 99 0.47 -15.92 -6.13
CA SER A 99 0.32 -15.53 -4.74
C SER A 99 0.20 -14.01 -4.59
N ARG A 100 -0.43 -13.56 -3.51
CA ARG A 100 -0.49 -12.16 -3.10
C ARG A 100 0.56 -11.91 -2.03
N ILE A 101 1.62 -11.21 -2.40
CA ILE A 101 2.80 -11.04 -1.56
C ILE A 101 2.95 -9.57 -1.19
N LEU A 102 3.03 -9.27 0.11
CA LEU A 102 3.43 -7.95 0.59
C LEU A 102 4.94 -7.93 0.73
N LEU A 103 5.62 -7.00 0.04
CA LEU A 103 7.06 -6.77 0.16
C LEU A 103 7.32 -5.42 0.84
N LEU A 104 7.90 -5.47 2.04
CA LEU A 104 8.30 -4.30 2.81
C LEU A 104 9.80 -4.03 2.66
N HIS A 105 10.13 -2.85 2.14
CA HIS A 105 11.51 -2.38 2.09
C HIS A 105 11.94 -1.83 3.46
N ALA A 106 12.76 -2.62 4.19
CA ALA A 106 13.21 -2.29 5.55
C ALA A 106 14.75 -2.34 5.73
N GLY A 107 15.52 -2.52 4.65
CA GLY A 107 17.00 -2.55 4.65
C GLY A 107 17.70 -1.18 4.68
N GLY A 108 16.95 -0.09 4.89
CA GLY A 108 17.55 1.25 5.07
C GLY A 108 18.21 1.40 6.43
N TYR A 109 19.25 2.23 6.54
CA TYR A 109 19.92 2.53 7.82
C TYR A 109 19.12 3.48 8.74
N SER A 110 17.88 3.82 8.38
CA SER A 110 17.04 4.72 9.17
C SER A 110 17.74 6.05 9.52
N GLU A 111 18.64 6.54 8.66
CA GLU A 111 19.53 7.68 8.94
C GLU A 111 18.76 8.97 9.29
N ARG A 112 17.50 9.07 8.85
CA ARG A 112 16.61 10.20 9.12
C ARG A 112 15.76 10.04 10.40
N SER A 113 15.82 8.89 11.07
CA SER A 113 15.08 8.62 12.31
C SER A 113 15.91 7.72 13.27
N PRO A 114 16.83 8.32 14.06
CA PRO A 114 17.77 7.59 14.91
C PRO A 114 17.12 6.66 15.94
N ALA A 115 15.90 6.98 16.40
CA ALA A 115 15.14 6.19 17.37
C ALA A 115 14.77 4.78 16.85
N HIS A 116 14.89 4.52 15.55
CA HIS A 116 14.47 3.27 14.91
C HIS A 116 15.63 2.45 14.33
N GLY A 117 16.88 2.91 14.51
CA GLY A 117 18.05 2.29 13.89
C GLY A 117 18.46 0.92 14.48
N THR A 118 18.15 0.65 15.76
CA THR A 118 18.56 -0.61 16.43
C THR A 118 17.61 -1.77 16.18
N LEU A 119 16.31 -1.50 16.05
CA LEU A 119 15.26 -2.50 15.78
C LEU A 119 14.84 -2.55 14.31
N GLY A 120 15.22 -1.53 13.54
CA GLY A 120 14.86 -1.34 12.13
C GLY A 120 13.47 -0.74 11.93
N ASN A 121 13.29 -0.04 10.81
CA ASN A 121 12.07 0.74 10.53
C ASN A 121 10.79 -0.09 10.58
N ALA A 122 10.82 -1.36 10.17
CA ALA A 122 9.63 -2.22 10.17
C ALA A 122 9.11 -2.55 11.58
N PHE A 123 9.94 -2.45 12.61
CA PHE A 123 9.58 -2.79 13.99
C PHE A 123 9.55 -1.56 14.92
N ALA A 124 9.64 -0.37 14.35
CA ALA A 124 9.37 0.89 15.03
C ALA A 124 7.97 0.87 15.66
N GLN A 125 7.83 1.36 16.89
CA GLN A 125 6.55 1.39 17.59
C GLN A 125 5.73 2.63 17.24
N LEU A 126 4.43 2.42 17.06
CA LEU A 126 3.43 3.46 16.82
C LEU A 126 2.44 3.54 18.00
N PRO A 127 1.89 4.72 18.29
CA PRO A 127 0.87 4.90 19.33
C PRO A 127 -0.51 4.40 18.85
N MET A 128 -0.60 3.12 18.51
CA MET A 128 -1.83 2.42 18.12
C MET A 128 -1.83 1.01 18.70
N ASP A 129 -3.01 0.47 18.99
CA ASP A 129 -3.16 -0.92 19.45
C ASP A 129 -3.78 -1.77 18.33
N ALA A 130 -2.92 -2.40 17.53
CA ALA A 130 -3.37 -3.23 16.40
C ALA A 130 -4.10 -4.48 16.90
N ALA A 131 -3.52 -5.19 17.88
CA ALA A 131 -3.98 -6.49 18.33
C ALA A 131 -5.05 -6.47 19.43
N ASN A 132 -5.43 -5.29 19.94
CA ASN A 132 -6.31 -5.13 21.10
C ASN A 132 -5.73 -5.73 22.40
N MET A 133 -4.41 -5.62 22.55
CA MET A 133 -3.65 -6.23 23.65
C MET A 133 -3.11 -5.18 24.64
N GLY A 134 -3.47 -3.90 24.45
CA GLY A 134 -2.95 -2.80 25.26
C GLY A 134 -1.46 -2.51 25.03
N ALA A 135 -0.90 -2.98 23.92
CA ALA A 135 0.50 -2.79 23.55
C ALA A 135 0.63 -1.92 22.28
N PRO A 136 1.66 -1.06 22.20
CA PRO A 136 1.96 -0.32 20.97
C PRO A 136 2.26 -1.27 19.80
N ALA A 137 1.63 -1.02 18.66
CA ALA A 137 1.86 -1.77 17.43
C ALA A 137 3.20 -1.38 16.80
N THR A 138 3.77 -2.31 16.05
CA THR A 138 4.90 -2.07 15.15
C THR A 138 4.45 -1.44 13.83
N MET A 139 5.38 -0.82 13.08
CA MET A 139 5.16 -0.38 11.70
C MET A 139 4.69 -1.53 10.79
N LEU A 140 5.19 -2.75 11.01
CA LEU A 140 4.72 -3.96 10.34
C LEU A 140 3.22 -4.21 10.61
N GLU A 141 2.81 -4.24 11.88
CA GLU A 141 1.40 -4.42 12.24
C GLU A 141 0.53 -3.30 11.64
N ALA A 142 0.99 -2.05 11.68
CA ALA A 142 0.28 -0.93 11.06
C ALA A 142 0.13 -1.12 9.54
N GLN A 143 1.19 -1.49 8.83
CA GLN A 143 1.14 -1.78 7.39
C GLN A 143 0.13 -2.90 7.09
N LEU A 144 0.11 -3.97 7.89
CA LEU A 144 -0.85 -5.06 7.72
C LEU A 144 -2.29 -4.63 7.98
N VAL A 145 -2.53 -3.73 8.95
CA VAL A 145 -3.85 -3.14 9.18
C VAL A 145 -4.27 -2.27 8.00
N TYR A 146 -3.44 -1.33 7.58
CA TYR A 146 -3.81 -0.36 6.55
C TYR A 146 -3.89 -0.95 5.14
N LEU A 147 -3.11 -2.00 4.87
CA LEU A 147 -3.07 -2.72 3.60
C LEU A 147 -3.79 -4.07 3.66
N GLN A 148 -4.57 -4.32 4.71
CA GLN A 148 -5.63 -5.32 4.63
C GLN A 148 -6.60 -4.91 3.50
N GLU A 149 -7.59 -5.64 3.04
CA GLU A 149 -8.43 -5.23 1.87
C GLU A 149 -7.71 -5.30 0.50
N LEU A 150 -6.42 -4.96 0.40
CA LEU A 150 -5.66 -5.08 -0.85
C LEU A 150 -5.60 -6.51 -1.39
N PRO A 151 -5.39 -7.55 -0.55
CA PRO A 151 -5.41 -8.93 -1.05
C PRO A 151 -6.74 -9.31 -1.71
N ALA A 152 -7.86 -8.77 -1.22
CA ALA A 152 -9.18 -9.06 -1.80
C ALA A 152 -9.45 -8.25 -3.09
N SER A 153 -8.82 -7.09 -3.23
CA SER A 153 -9.14 -6.12 -4.28
C SER A 153 -8.18 -6.15 -5.47
N LEU A 154 -6.98 -6.70 -5.29
CA LEU A 154 -5.91 -6.70 -6.30
C LEU A 154 -5.66 -8.11 -6.88
N PRO A 155 -5.23 -8.19 -8.15
CA PRO A 155 -4.78 -9.45 -8.73
C PRO A 155 -3.53 -9.99 -7.98
N PRO A 156 -3.26 -11.30 -8.09
CA PRO A 156 -2.01 -11.87 -7.56
C PRO A 156 -0.76 -11.16 -8.09
N GLY A 157 0.28 -11.09 -7.26
CA GLY A 157 1.50 -10.36 -7.54
C GLY A 157 2.22 -9.91 -6.26
N VAL A 158 3.21 -9.03 -6.44
CA VAL A 158 4.00 -8.47 -5.34
C VAL A 158 3.60 -7.01 -5.14
N PHE A 159 2.97 -6.71 -4.01
CA PHE A 159 2.71 -5.34 -3.58
C PHE A 159 3.91 -4.81 -2.80
N ILE A 160 4.51 -3.73 -3.29
CA ILE A 160 5.75 -3.17 -2.74
C ILE A 160 5.42 -1.94 -1.91
N SER A 161 5.91 -1.89 -0.67
CA SER A 161 5.76 -0.75 0.24
C SER A 161 7.06 -0.47 0.99
N ALA A 162 7.27 0.78 1.39
CA ALA A 162 8.39 1.17 2.25
C ALA A 162 8.01 0.96 3.71
N ALA A 163 8.91 0.39 4.51
CA ALA A 163 8.63 0.09 5.92
C ALA A 163 8.60 1.31 6.84
N ASP A 164 8.98 2.50 6.35
CA ASP A 164 9.05 3.76 7.08
C ASP A 164 7.92 4.74 6.74
N VAL A 165 6.92 4.31 5.96
CA VAL A 165 5.73 5.10 5.62
C VAL A 165 4.49 4.37 6.15
N VAL A 166 3.46 5.10 6.54
CA VAL A 166 2.13 4.53 6.82
C VAL A 166 1.17 5.08 5.78
N LEU A 167 0.51 4.19 5.04
CA LEU A 167 -0.42 4.56 3.97
C LEU A 167 -1.86 4.48 4.48
N GLN A 168 -2.49 5.61 4.76
CA GLN A 168 -3.92 5.65 5.03
C GLN A 168 -4.67 6.11 3.78
N MET A 169 -5.35 5.17 3.13
CA MET A 169 -6.20 5.45 1.96
C MET A 169 -7.69 5.20 2.26
N PRO A 170 -8.62 5.79 1.49
CA PRO A 170 -10.01 5.34 1.45
C PRO A 170 -10.11 3.85 1.09
N ALA A 171 -11.28 3.24 1.29
CA ALA A 171 -11.50 1.88 0.79
C ALA A 171 -11.30 1.87 -0.73
N LEU A 172 -10.48 0.96 -1.25
CA LEU A 172 -10.34 0.78 -2.68
C LEU A 172 -11.55 0.03 -3.22
N ALA A 173 -12.18 0.58 -4.26
CA ALA A 173 -13.16 -0.18 -5.02
C ALA A 173 -12.46 -1.35 -5.74
N PRO A 174 -13.13 -2.50 -5.91
CA PRO A 174 -12.63 -3.57 -6.75
C PRO A 174 -12.31 -3.06 -8.15
N LEU A 175 -11.21 -3.54 -8.71
CA LEU A 175 -10.88 -3.27 -10.10
C LEU A 175 -11.90 -3.98 -11.01
N ASP A 176 -12.32 -3.33 -12.09
CA ASP A 176 -13.05 -4.02 -13.14
C ASP A 176 -12.18 -5.11 -13.78
N GLU A 177 -12.82 -6.09 -14.44
CA GLU A 177 -12.14 -7.27 -14.99
C GLU A 177 -11.04 -6.90 -15.99
N THR A 178 -11.28 -5.90 -16.85
CA THR A 178 -10.31 -5.45 -17.86
C THR A 178 -9.09 -4.81 -17.20
N THR A 179 -9.31 -3.99 -16.19
CA THR A 179 -8.25 -3.35 -15.41
C THR A 179 -7.45 -4.37 -14.60
N ALA A 180 -8.13 -5.33 -13.98
CA ALA A 180 -7.48 -6.41 -13.24
C ALA A 180 -6.60 -7.29 -14.16
N GLU A 181 -7.08 -7.62 -15.36
CA GLU A 181 -6.32 -8.38 -16.36
C GLU A 181 -5.06 -7.60 -16.81
N ARG A 182 -5.20 -6.31 -17.12
CA ARG A 182 -4.06 -5.44 -17.44
C ARG A 182 -3.06 -5.37 -16.29
N ALA A 183 -3.53 -5.17 -15.07
CA ALA A 183 -2.71 -5.09 -13.87
C ALA A 183 -1.96 -6.40 -13.58
N SER A 184 -2.54 -7.56 -13.93
CA SER A 184 -1.89 -8.87 -13.74
C SER A 184 -0.65 -9.08 -14.61
N HIS A 185 -0.49 -8.31 -15.69
CA HIS A 185 0.67 -8.33 -16.59
C HIS A 185 1.52 -7.04 -16.52
N GLY A 186 1.18 -6.11 -15.63
CA GLY A 186 1.75 -4.77 -15.59
C GLY A 186 2.15 -4.33 -14.20
N ILE A 187 2.29 -3.01 -14.04
CA ILE A 187 2.55 -2.36 -12.75
C ILE A 187 1.33 -1.53 -12.41
N LEU A 188 0.69 -1.85 -11.28
CA LEU A 188 -0.30 -0.98 -10.66
C LEU A 188 0.38 -0.18 -9.56
N ALA A 189 0.25 1.13 -9.60
CA ALA A 189 0.77 2.03 -8.60
C ALA A 189 -0.35 2.82 -7.93
N LEU A 190 -0.17 3.13 -6.66
CA LEU A 190 -1.05 4.04 -5.94
C LEU A 190 -0.59 5.47 -6.19
N GLY A 191 -1.44 6.28 -6.82
CA GLY A 191 -1.23 7.70 -7.03
C GLY A 191 -1.99 8.55 -6.01
N HIS A 192 -1.45 9.72 -5.69
CA HIS A 192 -2.18 10.68 -4.88
C HIS A 192 -1.98 12.10 -5.39
N ALA A 193 -3.09 12.81 -5.55
CA ALA A 193 -3.12 14.23 -5.83
C ALA A 193 -2.26 15.00 -4.81
N SER A 194 -1.29 15.81 -5.28
CA SER A 194 -0.43 16.60 -4.41
C SER A 194 0.11 17.87 -5.05
N THR A 195 0.67 18.75 -4.22
CA THR A 195 1.26 20.01 -4.73
C THR A 195 2.56 19.74 -5.49
N VAL A 196 2.89 20.63 -6.42
CA VAL A 196 4.18 20.61 -7.12
C VAL A 196 5.37 20.60 -6.13
N ALA A 197 5.24 21.28 -4.98
CA ALA A 197 6.27 21.29 -3.95
C ALA A 197 6.54 19.89 -3.36
N ILE A 198 5.52 19.06 -3.16
CA ILE A 198 5.66 17.66 -2.73
C ILE A 198 6.30 16.82 -3.84
N GLY A 199 5.92 17.05 -5.10
CA GLY A 199 6.49 16.36 -6.27
C GLY A 199 8.01 16.44 -6.37
N ARG A 200 8.63 17.53 -5.87
CA ARG A 200 10.10 17.69 -5.84
C ARG A 200 10.84 16.64 -5.01
N SER A 201 10.16 15.99 -4.07
CA SER A 201 10.75 14.99 -3.18
C SER A 201 10.23 13.56 -3.43
N HIS A 202 9.29 13.38 -4.35
CA HIS A 202 8.58 12.12 -4.60
C HIS A 202 8.62 11.72 -6.08
N GLY A 203 8.13 10.51 -6.38
CA GLY A 203 7.83 10.13 -7.76
C GLY A 203 6.62 10.93 -8.25
N VAL A 204 6.64 11.37 -9.51
CA VAL A 204 5.53 12.09 -10.14
C VAL A 204 5.06 11.33 -11.37
N PHE A 205 3.80 10.92 -11.38
CA PHE A 205 3.17 10.24 -12.50
C PHE A 205 2.79 11.22 -13.59
N VAL A 206 3.07 10.84 -14.83
CA VAL A 206 2.67 11.57 -16.03
C VAL A 206 1.60 10.75 -16.73
N CYS A 207 0.38 11.26 -16.65
CA CYS A 207 -0.80 10.64 -17.23
C CYS A 207 -1.36 11.54 -18.34
N ASP A 208 -2.25 10.99 -19.16
CA ASP A 208 -3.01 11.81 -20.10
C ASP A 208 -3.91 12.80 -19.35
N ARG A 209 -3.82 14.08 -19.71
CA ARG A 209 -4.55 15.15 -19.02
C ARG A 209 -6.05 15.02 -19.23
N HIS A 210 -6.48 14.64 -20.43
CA HIS A 210 -7.90 14.53 -20.75
C HIS A 210 -8.52 13.36 -19.98
N GLU A 211 -7.87 12.19 -19.98
CA GLU A 211 -8.31 11.03 -19.20
C GLU A 211 -8.42 11.34 -17.71
N LEU A 212 -7.44 12.06 -17.15
CA LEU A 212 -7.46 12.43 -15.74
C LEU A 212 -8.60 13.40 -15.40
N VAL A 213 -8.84 14.41 -16.24
CA VAL A 213 -9.96 15.35 -16.06
C VAL A 213 -11.29 14.61 -16.07
N GLU A 214 -11.47 13.68 -17.01
CA GLU A 214 -12.67 12.84 -17.10
C GLU A 214 -12.83 11.94 -15.87
N LEU A 215 -11.74 11.37 -15.35
CA LEU A 215 -11.74 10.59 -14.12
C LEU A 215 -12.20 11.41 -12.91
N ILE A 216 -11.70 12.65 -12.77
CA ILE A 216 -12.08 13.54 -11.67
C ILE A 216 -13.54 13.96 -11.80
N ARG A 217 -14.02 14.27 -13.02
CA ARG A 217 -15.43 14.61 -13.30
C ARG A 217 -16.36 13.48 -12.88
N ARG A 218 -16.07 12.26 -13.30
CA ARG A 218 -16.84 11.06 -12.90
C ARG A 218 -16.89 10.90 -11.39
N GLY A 219 -15.76 11.10 -10.70
CA GLY A 219 -15.71 11.07 -9.24
C GLY A 219 -16.56 12.15 -8.56
N ALA A 220 -16.61 13.36 -9.12
CA ALA A 220 -17.41 14.47 -8.60
C ALA A 220 -18.93 14.28 -8.81
N ASP A 221 -19.32 13.70 -9.95
CA ASP A 221 -20.72 13.36 -10.27
C ASP A 221 -21.25 12.25 -9.34
N ASP A 222 -20.43 11.22 -9.09
CA ASP A 222 -20.74 10.15 -8.13
C ASP A 222 -20.90 10.69 -6.70
N GLU A 223 -20.06 11.66 -6.27
CA GLU A 223 -20.21 12.30 -4.96
C GLU A 223 -21.49 13.15 -4.84
N SER A 224 -21.94 13.76 -5.94
CA SER A 224 -23.16 14.56 -5.97
C SER A 224 -24.41 13.67 -5.90
N ARG A 225 -24.43 12.57 -6.66
CA ARG A 225 -25.50 11.56 -6.63
C ARG A 225 -25.61 10.82 -5.30
N GLY A 226 -24.48 10.46 -4.69
CA GLY A 226 -24.45 9.81 -3.37
C GLY A 226 -24.93 10.72 -2.22
N LYS A 227 -24.98 12.04 -2.42
CA LYS A 227 -25.57 12.99 -1.46
C LYS A 227 -27.09 13.14 -1.64
N GLU A 228 -27.60 13.06 -2.87
CA GLU A 228 -29.05 13.10 -3.17
C GLU A 228 -29.77 11.84 -2.66
N ASN A 229 -29.17 10.65 -2.83
CA ASN A 229 -29.76 9.38 -2.37
C ASN A 229 -29.77 9.19 -0.84
N ARG A 230 -29.00 9.98 -0.08
CA ARG A 230 -29.01 9.94 1.40
C ARG A 230 -30.20 10.65 2.05
N ALA A 231 -31.09 11.25 1.25
CA ALA A 231 -32.32 11.88 1.72
C ALA A 231 -33.48 10.87 1.94
N GLU A 232 -33.34 9.61 1.51
CA GLU A 232 -34.30 8.54 1.78
C GLU A 232 -33.70 7.46 2.71
N PRO A 233 -34.51 6.84 3.60
CA PRO A 233 -34.00 5.82 4.52
C PRO A 233 -33.64 4.54 3.75
N MET A 234 -32.35 4.34 3.46
CA MET A 234 -31.83 3.17 2.74
C MET A 234 -31.74 1.91 3.60
N ASP A 235 -32.13 0.78 3.00
CA ASP A 235 -32.08 -0.57 3.55
C ASP A 235 -30.63 -1.07 3.69
N LYS A 236 -30.34 -1.85 4.75
CA LYS A 236 -28.96 -2.22 5.15
C LYS A 236 -28.23 -3.11 4.14
N ASN A 237 -28.95 -3.71 3.19
CA ASN A 237 -28.39 -4.51 2.10
C ASN A 237 -27.93 -3.69 0.88
N GLN A 238 -28.16 -2.38 0.84
CA GLN A 238 -27.69 -1.49 -0.25
C GLN A 238 -26.38 -0.74 0.08
N ILE A 239 -25.78 -1.01 1.24
CA ILE A 239 -24.55 -0.35 1.69
C ILE A 239 -23.31 -0.84 0.90
N GLU A 240 -23.39 -1.99 0.23
CA GLU A 240 -22.26 -2.58 -0.51
C GLU A 240 -22.03 -1.99 -1.91
N THR A 241 -22.97 -1.25 -2.50
CA THR A 241 -22.86 -0.79 -3.92
C THR A 241 -22.41 0.65 -4.12
N ASP A 242 -22.34 1.48 -3.07
CA ASP A 242 -21.85 2.88 -3.17
C ASP A 242 -20.33 2.99 -2.87
N ALA A 243 -19.57 1.99 -3.30
CA ALA A 243 -18.11 2.02 -3.22
C ALA A 243 -17.60 3.10 -4.17
N ARG A 244 -17.14 4.23 -3.61
CA ARG A 244 -16.45 5.29 -4.34
C ARG A 244 -15.36 4.66 -5.19
N HIS A 245 -15.51 4.71 -6.51
CA HIS A 245 -14.57 4.10 -7.42
C HIS A 245 -13.20 4.77 -7.24
N ALA A 246 -12.20 3.99 -6.86
CA ALA A 246 -10.81 4.41 -7.02
C ALA A 246 -10.58 4.54 -8.53
N GLY A 247 -10.37 5.76 -9.01
CA GLY A 247 -10.16 6.00 -10.42
C GLY A 247 -8.84 5.39 -10.90
N VAL A 248 -8.88 4.57 -11.94
CA VAL A 248 -7.67 4.01 -12.57
C VAL A 248 -7.37 4.81 -13.83
N ILE A 249 -6.10 5.19 -13.98
CA ILE A 249 -5.61 5.93 -15.14
C ILE A 249 -4.32 5.29 -15.65
N GLU A 250 -4.13 5.32 -16.97
CA GLU A 250 -2.88 4.89 -17.57
C GLU A 250 -1.78 5.92 -17.33
N CYS A 251 -0.65 5.45 -16.80
CA CYS A 251 0.52 6.26 -16.56
C CYS A 251 1.55 5.99 -17.66
N VAL A 252 1.96 7.05 -18.36
CA VAL A 252 2.90 6.97 -19.47
C VAL A 252 4.34 6.89 -18.96
N ARG A 253 4.64 7.57 -17.85
CA ARG A 253 5.95 7.55 -17.19
C ARG A 253 5.86 8.04 -15.74
N CYS A 254 6.83 7.64 -14.92
CA CYS A 254 7.05 8.19 -13.59
C CYS A 254 8.38 8.94 -13.56
N LEU A 255 8.35 10.20 -13.14
CA LEU A 255 9.54 11.03 -12.94
C LEU A 255 10.05 10.83 -11.51
N GLN A 256 11.36 10.63 -11.32
CA GLN A 256 11.93 10.40 -9.99
C GLN A 256 12.44 11.71 -9.39
N LYS A 257 11.71 12.26 -8.40
CA LYS A 257 12.06 13.50 -7.69
C LYS A 257 12.40 14.66 -8.64
N PRO A 258 11.52 14.95 -9.62
CA PRO A 258 11.79 15.96 -10.64
C PRO A 258 11.82 17.37 -10.05
N SER A 259 12.55 18.26 -10.73
CA SER A 259 12.40 19.70 -10.58
C SER A 259 11.08 20.20 -11.18
N ASP A 260 10.70 21.43 -10.79
CA ASP A 260 9.57 22.16 -11.38
C ASP A 260 9.62 22.27 -12.90
N ALA A 261 10.82 22.48 -13.44
CA ALA A 261 11.02 22.62 -14.88
C ALA A 261 10.78 21.27 -15.58
N GLU A 262 11.28 20.17 -15.01
CA GLU A 262 11.07 18.82 -15.53
C GLU A 262 9.60 18.41 -15.47
N MET A 263 8.90 18.69 -14.36
CA MET A 263 7.47 18.40 -14.25
C MET A 263 6.66 19.15 -15.32
N ARG A 264 6.95 20.44 -15.56
CA ARG A 264 6.24 21.24 -16.57
C ARG A 264 6.60 20.82 -18.00
N ALA A 265 7.88 20.60 -18.29
CA ALA A 265 8.34 20.08 -19.58
C ALA A 265 7.74 18.71 -19.88
N ALA A 266 7.45 17.94 -18.84
CA ALA A 266 6.83 16.64 -18.94
C ALA A 266 5.30 16.66 -19.07
N ASN A 267 4.68 17.83 -18.98
CA ASN A 267 3.23 18.00 -18.87
C ASN A 267 2.60 17.27 -17.66
N ALA A 268 3.37 17.08 -16.60
CA ALA A 268 2.91 16.44 -15.36
C ALA A 268 2.12 17.39 -14.44
N VAL A 269 2.32 18.71 -14.62
CA VAL A 269 1.67 19.74 -13.81
C VAL A 269 0.27 20.02 -14.33
N LEU A 270 -0.71 19.96 -13.43
CA LEU A 270 -2.12 20.08 -13.72
C LEU A 270 -2.69 21.36 -13.06
N PRO A 271 -3.71 22.01 -13.67
CA PRO A 271 -4.48 23.08 -13.04
C PRO A 271 -5.37 22.47 -11.96
N THR A 272 -5.66 23.14 -10.84
CA THR A 272 -6.43 22.53 -9.74
C THR A 272 -7.81 22.03 -10.15
N PRO A 273 -8.43 21.10 -9.39
CA PRO A 273 -9.84 20.78 -9.60
C PRO A 273 -10.70 22.06 -9.64
N ALA A 274 -10.49 23.03 -8.73
CA ALA A 274 -11.13 24.35 -8.80
C ALA A 274 -10.82 25.14 -10.09
N GLY A 275 -9.56 25.14 -10.56
CA GLY A 275 -9.15 25.74 -11.83
C GLY A 275 -9.65 25.00 -13.07
N MET A 276 -10.11 23.76 -12.91
CA MET A 276 -10.81 22.96 -13.91
C MET A 276 -12.36 23.07 -13.79
N GLY A 277 -12.87 23.87 -12.85
CA GLY A 277 -14.31 24.00 -12.58
C GLY A 277 -14.93 22.84 -11.79
N LEU A 278 -14.12 22.05 -11.09
CA LEU A 278 -14.51 20.88 -10.30
C LEU A 278 -14.55 21.20 -8.80
N PRO A 279 -15.44 20.56 -8.01
CA PRO A 279 -15.55 20.80 -6.58
C PRO A 279 -14.32 20.32 -5.80
N GLY A 280 -13.89 21.09 -4.81
CA GLY A 280 -12.70 20.79 -4.00
C GLY A 280 -11.39 21.30 -4.61
N GLY A 281 -10.33 21.32 -3.80
CA GLY A 281 -9.00 21.80 -4.18
C GLY A 281 -8.72 23.25 -3.77
N GLY A 282 -7.49 23.49 -3.30
CA GLY A 282 -6.99 24.85 -3.03
C GLY A 282 -6.69 25.62 -4.32
N GLY A 283 -6.19 26.85 -4.21
CA GLY A 283 -5.67 27.60 -5.36
C GLY A 283 -4.17 27.32 -5.57
N GLY A 284 -3.81 26.44 -6.50
CA GLY A 284 -2.40 26.20 -6.88
C GLY A 284 -2.13 24.88 -7.59
N GLU A 285 -1.21 24.86 -8.55
CA GLU A 285 -0.88 23.69 -9.39
C GLU A 285 -0.62 22.38 -8.61
N TRP A 286 -0.99 21.25 -9.21
CA TRP A 286 -0.89 19.91 -8.61
C TRP A 286 -0.25 18.89 -9.57
N VAL A 287 0.18 17.77 -9.01
CA VAL A 287 0.77 16.60 -9.66
C VAL A 287 0.18 15.33 -9.06
N LEU A 288 0.39 14.19 -9.74
CA LEU A 288 0.02 12.85 -9.27
C LEU A 288 1.22 12.04 -8.82
#